data_AF-A0A959FC69-F1
#
_entry.id   AF-A0A959FC69-F1
#
_cell.length_a   1.000
_cell.length_b   1.000
_cell.length_c   1.000
_cell.angle_alpha   90.00
_cell.angle_beta   90.00
_cell.angle_gamma   90.00
#
_symmetry.space_group_name_H-M   'P 1'
#
loop_
_entity.id
_entity.type
_entity.pdbx_description
1 polymer ?
#
loop_
_entity_poly.entity_id
_entity_poly.type
_entity_poly.pdbx_seq_one_letter_code
_entity_poly.pdbx_strand_id
1 'polypeptide(L)'
;MYKLSFCVVIILLLTGLYAQSQTIYHMGLTMDDEEYRKAPHASENIQLEDGRRSMQSEADLSAYCPEIRFQGEIASCVGWSLGYGAMTMERAMKNGWTDQGVISENANSALFIYNQISRGECQKGISLVSAMELLQDKGNCLAKEFDFDVNDCNRNVPEKLLQKASDYRIADYIRLFPLDAEPEEKIKRIRLVLAQNKPVVVGMKVLQNFYDIRKGDETWWPKFGNTTYAGGHAMVIVGYDDNKYRHPTQKMPPEERGAFKLMNSWGKNWGNNGFIWIRYGDFANYCRYAFTLMLEEGAPIQLDSMPQTTDQVAEHTEAPDPEPSVRELVRMAGSFGFRQYTGWEYGPVFKEAGVEAEGSEYRLQGDWKIGDQFQLYTKSDFDNGYIYVLSIDPQRKAQVHFPRSEEYNNKFEDENESALIITGGSVLTIPNQESVLKLSRPGMEHLVVLFSTKKIKADYIKILGVELAKHKDNLIRHLHTMLDRFMVPLSDITYQKDQMGFEVSTRSEGKIVPIVLTVKVSG
;
A
#
# COMPACT_ATOMS: atom_id res chain seq x y z
N MET A 1 -55.02 76.95 -14.51
CA MET A 1 -54.57 76.44 -13.20
C MET A 1 -54.52 74.92 -13.29
N TYR A 2 -53.31 74.37 -13.15
CA TYR A 2 -53.00 72.94 -13.21
C TYR A 2 -53.66 72.14 -12.08
N LYS A 3 -53.99 70.87 -12.34
CA LYS A 3 -53.62 69.67 -11.53
C LYS A 3 -54.21 68.42 -12.20
N LEU A 4 -53.44 67.74 -13.07
CA LEU A 4 -52.54 66.61 -12.81
C LEU A 4 -53.28 65.27 -12.61
N SER A 5 -53.26 64.48 -13.69
CA SER A 5 -53.59 63.04 -13.74
C SER A 5 -52.74 62.22 -12.80
N PHE A 6 -53.30 61.13 -12.26
CA PHE A 6 -52.49 59.99 -11.82
C PHE A 6 -53.23 58.68 -12.11
N CYS A 7 -52.84 58.03 -13.21
CA CYS A 7 -53.09 56.61 -13.44
C CYS A 7 -52.12 55.81 -12.57
N VAL A 8 -52.64 55.02 -11.63
CA VAL A 8 -51.84 54.03 -10.91
C VAL A 8 -51.83 52.74 -11.75
N VAL A 9 -50.75 52.55 -12.52
CA VAL A 9 -50.40 51.25 -13.10
C VAL A 9 -49.60 50.51 -12.03
N ILE A 10 -50.17 49.43 -11.49
CA ILE A 10 -49.48 48.51 -10.58
C ILE A 10 -48.56 47.63 -11.44
N ILE A 11 -47.26 47.93 -11.45
CA ILE A 11 -46.22 47.04 -12.00
C ILE A 11 -45.83 46.06 -10.89
N LEU A 12 -46.21 44.80 -11.07
CA LEU A 12 -45.72 43.64 -10.33
C LEU A 12 -44.24 43.41 -10.68
N LEU A 13 -43.34 43.87 -9.80
CA LEU A 13 -41.93 43.43 -9.80
C LEU A 13 -41.82 42.12 -9.01
N LEU A 14 -42.01 41.00 -9.69
CA LEU A 14 -41.56 39.69 -9.23
C LEU A 14 -40.04 39.62 -9.40
N THR A 15 -39.29 40.18 -8.44
CA THR A 15 -37.88 39.82 -8.30
C THR A 15 -37.81 38.42 -7.72
N GLY A 16 -37.67 37.42 -8.58
CA GLY A 16 -37.27 36.07 -8.18
C GLY A 16 -35.90 36.14 -7.54
N LEU A 17 -35.87 36.21 -6.20
CA LEU A 17 -34.68 35.89 -5.41
C LEU A 17 -34.40 34.40 -5.63
N TYR A 18 -33.56 34.08 -6.60
CA TYR A 18 -32.84 32.81 -6.58
C TYR A 18 -31.93 32.84 -5.36
N ALA A 19 -32.42 32.34 -4.23
CA ALA A 19 -31.56 31.92 -3.14
C ALA A 19 -30.73 30.76 -3.68
N GLN A 20 -29.52 31.05 -4.19
CA GLN A 20 -28.51 30.03 -4.35
C GLN A 20 -28.18 29.55 -2.94
N SER A 21 -28.74 28.40 -2.55
CA SER A 21 -28.29 27.67 -1.37
C SER A 21 -26.77 27.48 -1.54
N GLN A 22 -25.99 28.10 -0.66
CA GLN A 22 -24.55 27.88 -0.63
C GLN A 22 -24.34 26.44 -0.16
N THR A 23 -23.71 25.62 -0.99
CA THR A 23 -23.31 24.26 -0.60
C THR A 23 -22.34 24.36 0.56
N ILE A 24 -22.71 23.76 1.70
CA ILE A 24 -21.86 23.70 2.89
C ILE A 24 -20.96 22.48 2.74
N TYR A 25 -19.65 22.71 2.81
CA TYR A 25 -18.66 21.65 2.72
C TYR A 25 -18.23 21.19 4.10
N HIS A 26 -18.07 19.87 4.27
CA HIS A 26 -17.69 19.26 5.54
C HIS A 26 -16.38 18.48 5.44
N MET A 27 -15.70 18.41 6.57
CA MET A 27 -14.49 17.64 6.81
C MET A 27 -14.75 16.58 7.88
N GLY A 28 -13.84 15.64 8.05
CA GLY A 28 -14.02 14.56 9.01
C GLY A 28 -12.82 13.65 9.22
N LEU A 29 -11.62 14.12 8.93
CA LEU A 29 -10.41 13.37 9.26
C LEU A 29 -10.00 13.71 10.69
N THR A 30 -10.04 12.71 11.56
CA THR A 30 -9.39 12.77 12.86
C THR A 30 -7.89 12.59 12.67
N MET A 31 -7.13 13.62 13.03
CA MET A 31 -5.67 13.61 12.94
C MET A 31 -5.07 12.88 14.15
N ASP A 32 -4.78 11.59 13.99
CA ASP A 32 -4.11 10.76 15.00
C ASP A 32 -2.66 10.45 14.59
N ASP A 33 -1.72 11.22 15.15
CA ASP A 33 -0.29 11.07 14.88
C ASP A 33 0.29 9.79 15.52
N GLU A 34 -0.31 9.25 16.59
CA GLU A 34 0.17 8.03 17.25
C GLU A 34 -0.21 6.80 16.43
N GLU A 35 -1.47 6.70 15.99
CA GLU A 35 -1.91 5.65 15.06
C GLU A 35 -1.10 5.71 13.76
N TYR A 36 -0.86 6.91 13.22
CA TYR A 36 -0.05 7.06 12.01
C TYR A 36 1.38 6.57 12.20
N ARG A 37 2.05 6.87 13.33
CA ARG A 37 3.43 6.40 13.58
C ARG A 37 3.50 4.87 13.66
N LYS A 38 2.50 4.25 14.29
CA LYS A 38 2.41 2.79 14.47
C LYS A 38 1.98 2.05 13.20
N ALA A 39 1.40 2.74 12.22
CA ALA A 39 0.97 2.10 10.99
C ALA A 39 2.14 1.43 10.24
N PRO A 40 1.90 0.29 9.57
CA PRO A 40 2.93 -0.39 8.78
C PRO A 40 3.55 0.54 7.73
N HIS A 41 4.84 0.42 7.48
CA HIS A 41 5.53 1.22 6.47
C HIS A 41 6.44 0.39 5.58
N ALA A 42 6.72 0.90 4.37
CA ALA A 42 7.78 0.34 3.55
C ALA A 42 9.12 0.48 4.28
N SER A 43 9.98 -0.52 4.15
CA SER A 43 11.35 -0.41 4.66
C SER A 43 12.13 0.67 3.90
N GLU A 44 12.89 1.46 4.65
CA GLU A 44 13.83 2.43 4.09
C GLU A 44 15.02 1.75 3.39
N ASN A 45 15.20 0.45 3.64
CA ASN A 45 16.26 -0.37 3.06
C ASN A 45 15.93 -0.89 1.65
N ILE A 46 14.74 -0.56 1.12
CA ILE A 46 14.32 -0.87 -0.24
C ILE A 46 14.74 0.27 -1.16
N GLN A 47 15.51 -0.06 -2.20
CA GLN A 47 15.93 0.86 -3.25
C GLN A 47 15.53 0.33 -4.62
N LEU A 48 15.48 1.19 -5.64
CA LEU A 48 15.35 0.74 -7.01
C LEU A 48 16.74 0.40 -7.56
N GLU A 49 16.87 -0.75 -8.22
CA GLU A 49 18.12 -1.31 -8.75
C GLU A 49 18.80 -0.36 -9.74
N ASP A 50 18.00 0.39 -10.49
CA ASP A 50 18.48 1.52 -11.24
C ASP A 50 17.98 2.82 -10.59
N GLY A 51 18.90 3.70 -10.18
CA GLY A 51 18.53 5.12 -9.96
C GLY A 51 18.09 5.83 -11.26
N ARG A 52 17.63 5.08 -12.28
CA ARG A 52 17.52 5.45 -13.69
C ARG A 52 16.30 4.91 -14.44
N ARG A 53 15.37 4.16 -13.83
CA ARG A 53 13.99 4.18 -14.31
C ARG A 53 13.58 5.62 -14.10
N SER A 54 13.67 6.42 -15.16
CA SER A 54 13.16 7.78 -15.16
C SER A 54 11.69 7.62 -14.83
N MET A 55 11.35 7.84 -13.56
CA MET A 55 9.97 7.95 -13.14
C MET A 55 9.35 8.94 -14.11
N GLN A 56 8.26 8.53 -14.76
CA GLN A 56 7.62 9.35 -15.78
C GLN A 56 7.45 10.76 -15.22
N SER A 57 7.66 11.79 -16.04
CA SER A 57 7.54 13.17 -15.54
C SER A 57 6.11 13.53 -15.14
N GLU A 58 5.14 12.67 -15.47
CA GLU A 58 3.74 12.81 -15.16
C GLU A 58 3.08 11.44 -15.01
N ALA A 59 1.99 11.40 -14.26
CA ALA A 59 1.03 10.30 -14.23
C ALA A 59 -0.37 10.89 -13.99
N ASP A 60 -1.40 10.40 -14.67
CA ASP A 60 -2.79 10.79 -14.43
C ASP A 60 -3.71 9.57 -14.43
N LEU A 61 -4.21 9.22 -13.25
CA LEU A 61 -5.12 8.11 -12.98
C LEU A 61 -6.60 8.55 -13.03
N SER A 62 -6.91 9.77 -13.46
CA SER A 62 -8.28 10.30 -13.47
C SER A 62 -9.24 9.50 -14.35
N ALA A 63 -8.72 8.75 -15.35
CA ALA A 63 -9.51 7.84 -16.17
C ALA A 63 -10.12 6.66 -15.37
N TYR A 64 -9.56 6.37 -14.19
CA TYR A 64 -10.01 5.30 -13.29
C TYR A 64 -10.87 5.82 -12.15
N CYS A 65 -11.11 7.13 -12.08
CA CYS A 65 -11.96 7.72 -11.05
C CYS A 65 -13.43 7.39 -11.30
N PRO A 66 -14.21 7.06 -10.24
CA PRO A 66 -15.66 7.11 -10.34
C PRO A 66 -16.13 8.55 -10.58
N GLU A 67 -17.41 8.68 -10.87
CA GLU A 67 -18.08 9.96 -10.91
C GLU A 67 -17.88 10.73 -9.59
N ILE A 68 -17.42 11.98 -9.65
CA ILE A 68 -17.27 12.77 -8.43
C ILE A 68 -18.63 13.04 -7.81
N ARG A 69 -18.77 12.64 -6.54
CA ARG A 69 -19.95 12.87 -5.71
C ARG A 69 -19.67 13.85 -4.57
N PHE A 70 -20.75 14.33 -3.99
CA PHE A 70 -20.73 15.20 -2.81
C PHE A 70 -20.97 14.36 -1.55
N GLN A 71 -20.10 14.50 -0.55
CA GLN A 71 -20.14 13.69 0.67
C GLN A 71 -21.32 13.99 1.59
N GLY A 72 -22.02 15.10 1.37
CA GLY A 72 -23.06 15.58 2.26
C GLY A 72 -22.52 16.47 3.39
N GLU A 73 -23.32 16.57 4.44
CA GLU A 73 -23.16 17.46 5.60
C GLU A 73 -22.59 16.73 6.82
N ILE A 74 -21.99 15.55 6.60
CA ILE A 74 -21.43 14.70 7.65
C ILE A 74 -19.91 14.54 7.49
N ALA A 75 -19.25 14.12 8.58
CA ALA A 75 -17.80 14.03 8.68
C ALA A 75 -17.20 12.77 8.03
N SER A 76 -17.64 12.44 6.80
CA SER A 76 -17.38 11.15 6.15
C SER A 76 -16.21 11.13 5.15
N CYS A 77 -15.42 12.21 5.03
CA CYS A 77 -14.38 12.34 4.00
C CYS A 77 -13.39 11.15 3.95
N VAL A 78 -13.11 10.51 5.09
CA VAL A 78 -12.25 9.31 5.16
C VAL A 78 -12.87 8.10 4.45
N GLY A 79 -14.17 7.86 4.63
CA GLY A 79 -14.89 6.80 3.90
C GLY A 79 -14.92 7.09 2.39
N TRP A 80 -15.08 8.36 2.01
CA TRP A 80 -15.05 8.78 0.62
C TRP A 80 -13.66 8.63 -0.02
N SER A 81 -12.58 8.96 0.69
CA SER A 81 -11.24 8.85 0.14
C SER A 81 -10.77 7.40 0.02
N LEU A 82 -11.02 6.57 1.04
CA LEU A 82 -10.59 5.17 1.06
C LEU A 82 -11.50 4.26 0.21
N GLY A 83 -12.79 4.23 0.53
CA GLY A 83 -13.76 3.35 -0.11
C GLY A 83 -14.11 3.85 -1.50
N TYR A 84 -14.85 4.95 -1.58
CA TYR A 84 -15.35 5.46 -2.86
C TYR A 84 -14.23 5.83 -3.83
N GLY A 85 -13.16 6.44 -3.35
CA GLY A 85 -12.00 6.83 -4.15
C GLY A 85 -11.01 5.68 -4.39
N ALA A 86 -10.08 5.47 -3.47
CA ALA A 86 -8.90 4.63 -3.70
C ALA A 86 -9.23 3.16 -4.02
N MET A 87 -10.10 2.50 -3.24
CA MET A 87 -10.48 1.10 -3.51
C MET A 87 -11.18 0.94 -4.86
N THR A 88 -12.11 1.84 -5.19
CA THR A 88 -12.78 1.83 -6.50
C THR A 88 -11.78 2.00 -7.65
N MET A 89 -10.85 2.96 -7.51
CA MET A 89 -9.82 3.22 -8.51
C MET A 89 -8.89 2.01 -8.70
N GLU A 90 -8.43 1.38 -7.62
CA GLU A 90 -7.60 0.17 -7.73
C GLU A 90 -8.36 -0.99 -8.40
N ARG A 91 -9.66 -1.15 -8.10
CA ARG A 91 -10.49 -2.15 -8.77
C ARG A 91 -10.67 -1.81 -10.25
N ALA A 92 -10.87 -0.55 -10.59
CA ALA A 92 -10.99 -0.10 -11.97
C ALA A 92 -9.71 -0.42 -12.77
N MET A 93 -8.54 -0.08 -12.22
CA MET A 93 -7.25 -0.38 -12.85
C MET A 93 -7.02 -1.89 -13.02
N LYS A 94 -7.31 -2.67 -11.97
CA LYS A 94 -7.19 -4.14 -12.02
C LYS A 94 -8.09 -4.77 -13.08
N ASN A 95 -9.31 -4.26 -13.25
CA ASN A 95 -10.27 -4.79 -14.23
C ASN A 95 -10.20 -4.09 -15.59
N GLY A 96 -9.27 -3.16 -15.80
CA GLY A 96 -9.17 -2.37 -17.03
C GLY A 96 -10.38 -1.47 -17.32
N TRP A 97 -11.14 -1.08 -16.29
CA TRP A 97 -12.30 -0.20 -16.45
C TRP A 97 -11.84 1.25 -16.61
N THR A 98 -12.26 1.87 -17.71
CA THR A 98 -12.04 3.30 -18.00
C THR A 98 -13.34 4.05 -18.29
N ASP A 99 -14.46 3.34 -18.42
CA ASP A 99 -15.79 3.95 -18.51
C ASP A 99 -16.25 4.40 -17.12
N GLN A 100 -16.43 5.72 -16.94
CA GLN A 100 -16.81 6.29 -15.65
C GLN A 100 -18.15 5.76 -15.12
N GLY A 101 -19.10 5.42 -16.00
CA GLY A 101 -20.38 4.84 -15.62
C GLY A 101 -20.19 3.44 -14.99
N VAL A 102 -19.43 2.58 -15.65
CA VAL A 102 -19.06 1.24 -15.14
C VAL A 102 -18.33 1.34 -13.81
N ILE A 103 -17.35 2.23 -13.71
CA ILE A 103 -16.60 2.45 -12.47
C ILE A 103 -17.55 2.90 -11.34
N SER A 104 -18.46 3.84 -11.63
CA SER A 104 -19.39 4.37 -10.61
C SER A 104 -20.45 3.37 -10.18
N GLU A 105 -20.91 2.51 -11.08
CA GLU A 105 -21.84 1.42 -10.78
C GLU A 105 -21.19 0.34 -9.90
N ASN A 106 -19.87 0.23 -9.96
CA ASN A 106 -19.08 -0.71 -9.18
C ASN A 106 -18.27 -0.03 -8.05
N ALA A 107 -18.56 1.23 -7.74
CA ALA A 107 -17.84 1.97 -6.71
C ALA A 107 -18.07 1.37 -5.32
N ASN A 108 -17.02 1.34 -4.50
CA ASN A 108 -17.11 0.93 -3.11
C ASN A 108 -17.80 2.00 -2.25
N SER A 109 -18.45 1.57 -1.17
CA SER A 109 -19.23 2.44 -0.29
C SER A 109 -18.34 3.31 0.59
N ALA A 110 -18.69 4.60 0.69
CA ALA A 110 -18.10 5.50 1.67
C ALA A 110 -18.75 5.35 3.05
N LEU A 111 -20.07 5.19 3.09
CA LEU A 111 -20.82 5.15 4.34
C LEU A 111 -20.70 3.82 5.08
N PHE A 112 -20.41 2.71 4.40
CA PHE A 112 -20.16 1.43 5.04
C PHE A 112 -18.98 1.53 6.02
N ILE A 113 -17.92 2.22 5.60
CA ILE A 113 -16.76 2.50 6.46
C ILE A 113 -17.17 3.48 7.56
N TYR A 114 -17.75 4.63 7.18
CA TYR A 114 -18.02 5.70 8.13
C TYR A 114 -19.01 5.31 9.23
N ASN A 115 -20.11 4.66 8.90
CA ASN A 115 -21.18 4.34 9.86
C ASN A 115 -20.73 3.32 10.91
N GLN A 116 -19.86 2.38 10.54
CA GLN A 116 -19.37 1.36 11.47
C GLN A 116 -18.39 1.92 12.52
N ILE A 117 -17.68 2.99 12.18
CA ILE A 117 -16.69 3.61 13.07
C ILE A 117 -17.31 4.79 13.84
N SER A 118 -18.07 5.66 13.14
CA SER A 118 -18.74 6.81 13.77
C SER A 118 -19.89 6.39 14.70
N ARG A 119 -20.50 5.21 14.47
CA ARG A 119 -21.59 4.64 15.29
C ARG A 119 -22.73 5.63 15.52
N GLY A 120 -23.08 6.41 14.49
CA GLY A 120 -24.16 7.37 14.53
C GLY A 120 -23.79 8.80 14.93
N GLU A 121 -22.52 9.04 15.29
CA GLU A 121 -22.01 10.38 15.59
C GLU A 121 -21.64 11.12 14.30
N CYS A 122 -22.63 11.61 13.52
CA CYS A 122 -22.42 12.10 12.13
C CYS A 122 -21.44 13.28 11.96
N GLN A 123 -21.11 13.99 13.03
CA GLN A 123 -20.17 15.13 13.00
C GLN A 123 -18.79 14.75 13.55
N LYS A 124 -18.64 13.51 14.02
CA LYS A 124 -17.37 12.98 14.51
C LYS A 124 -16.55 12.47 13.33
N GLY A 125 -15.35 13.00 13.19
CA GLY A 125 -14.37 12.47 12.25
C GLY A 125 -13.85 11.09 12.66
N ILE A 126 -13.28 10.37 11.71
CA ILE A 126 -12.63 9.08 11.93
C ILE A 126 -11.18 9.14 11.46
N SER A 127 -10.30 8.26 11.96
CA SER A 127 -8.92 8.19 11.50
C SER A 127 -8.81 7.34 10.23
N LEU A 128 -7.76 7.59 9.42
CA LEU A 128 -7.46 6.76 8.25
C LEU A 128 -7.09 5.33 8.67
N VAL A 129 -6.35 5.17 9.78
CA VAL A 129 -5.85 3.87 10.25
C VAL A 129 -7.01 2.96 10.69
N SER A 130 -7.90 3.43 11.56
CA SER A 130 -9.09 2.66 11.96
C SER A 130 -9.96 2.26 10.76
N ALA A 131 -10.05 3.13 9.74
CA ALA A 131 -10.78 2.84 8.52
C ALA A 131 -10.10 1.74 7.68
N MET A 132 -8.78 1.76 7.54
CA MET A 132 -8.04 0.70 6.83
C MET A 132 -8.03 -0.63 7.60
N GLU A 133 -7.97 -0.60 8.94
CA GLU A 133 -8.12 -1.80 9.78
C GLU A 133 -9.51 -2.43 9.60
N LEU A 134 -10.56 -1.61 9.53
CA LEU A 134 -11.91 -2.09 9.20
C LEU A 134 -11.97 -2.73 7.81
N LEU A 135 -11.29 -2.13 6.82
CA LEU A 135 -11.22 -2.69 5.47
C LEU A 135 -10.42 -4.00 5.40
N GLN A 136 -9.42 -4.20 6.26
CA GLN A 136 -8.72 -5.49 6.38
C GLN A 136 -9.61 -6.55 7.04
N ASP A 137 -10.32 -6.20 8.13
CA ASP A 137 -11.14 -7.14 8.89
C ASP A 137 -12.43 -7.52 8.13
N LYS A 138 -13.19 -6.52 7.71
CA LYS A 138 -14.56 -6.66 7.20
C LYS A 138 -14.69 -6.45 5.70
N GLY A 139 -13.73 -5.77 5.08
CA GLY A 139 -13.82 -5.31 3.69
C GLY A 139 -14.83 -4.18 3.53
N ASN A 140 -15.52 -4.15 2.39
CA ASN A 140 -16.45 -3.07 2.04
C ASN A 140 -17.57 -3.58 1.13
N CYS A 141 -18.70 -2.89 1.02
CA CYS A 141 -19.72 -3.18 0.02
C CYS A 141 -19.68 -2.18 -1.14
N LEU A 142 -20.59 -2.34 -2.10
CA LEU A 142 -20.76 -1.35 -3.18
C LEU A 142 -21.62 -0.18 -2.70
N ALA A 143 -21.30 1.03 -3.16
CA ALA A 143 -22.03 2.25 -2.85
C ALA A 143 -23.52 2.13 -3.21
N LYS A 144 -23.87 1.47 -4.32
CA LYS A 144 -25.27 1.24 -4.73
C LYS A 144 -26.08 0.38 -3.76
N GLU A 145 -25.42 -0.36 -2.87
CA GLU A 145 -26.06 -1.23 -1.88
C GLU A 145 -26.24 -0.55 -0.52
N PHE A 146 -25.59 0.60 -0.27
CA PHE A 146 -25.54 1.22 1.06
C PHE A 146 -25.64 2.75 1.08
N ASP A 147 -25.05 3.46 0.11
CA ASP A 147 -24.95 4.92 0.06
C ASP A 147 -26.20 5.57 -0.56
N PHE A 148 -27.39 5.24 -0.03
CA PHE A 148 -28.67 5.76 -0.55
C PHE A 148 -28.92 7.22 -0.16
N ASP A 149 -28.53 7.59 1.06
CA ASP A 149 -28.54 8.96 1.57
C ASP A 149 -27.16 9.26 2.16
N VAL A 150 -26.44 10.20 1.55
CA VAL A 150 -25.07 10.56 1.94
C VAL A 150 -24.98 11.14 3.35
N ASN A 151 -26.11 11.55 3.95
CA ASN A 151 -26.19 12.09 5.30
C ASN A 151 -26.63 11.05 6.35
N ASP A 152 -26.99 9.83 5.96
CA ASP A 152 -27.42 8.78 6.90
C ASP A 152 -26.21 8.07 7.52
N CYS A 153 -25.69 8.62 8.61
CA CYS A 153 -24.60 8.01 9.36
C CYS A 153 -25.06 6.95 10.39
N ASN A 154 -26.37 6.75 10.54
CA ASN A 154 -26.98 5.90 11.56
C ASN A 154 -27.47 4.55 11.01
N ARG A 155 -27.40 4.35 9.68
CA ARG A 155 -27.76 3.11 9.03
C ARG A 155 -26.90 1.94 9.53
N ASN A 156 -27.57 0.94 10.09
CA ASN A 156 -26.94 -0.36 10.40
C ASN A 156 -26.65 -1.14 9.12
N VAL A 157 -25.50 -1.79 9.07
CA VAL A 157 -25.12 -2.70 7.98
C VAL A 157 -25.90 -4.02 8.15
N PRO A 158 -26.73 -4.43 7.16
CA PRO A 158 -27.39 -5.73 7.23
C PRO A 158 -26.37 -6.87 7.22
N GLU A 159 -26.61 -7.94 7.98
CA GLU A 159 -25.71 -9.09 8.11
C GLU A 159 -25.30 -9.70 6.75
N LYS A 160 -26.25 -9.82 5.82
CA LYS A 160 -25.97 -10.31 4.47
C LYS A 160 -24.98 -9.42 3.69
N LEU A 161 -25.03 -8.11 3.92
CA LEU A 161 -24.12 -7.17 3.30
C LEU A 161 -22.74 -7.22 3.96
N LEU A 162 -22.68 -7.44 5.28
CA LEU A 162 -21.43 -7.65 6.00
C LEU A 162 -20.68 -8.91 5.51
N GLN A 163 -21.41 -9.99 5.22
CA GLN A 163 -20.81 -11.22 4.66
C GLN A 163 -20.24 -10.97 3.26
N LYS A 164 -20.98 -10.29 2.38
CA LYS A 164 -20.49 -9.91 1.05
C LYS A 164 -19.34 -8.89 1.09
N ALA A 165 -19.29 -8.07 2.14
CA ALA A 165 -18.25 -7.04 2.25
C ALA A 165 -16.85 -7.65 2.30
N SER A 166 -16.75 -8.88 2.80
CA SER A 166 -15.50 -9.63 2.85
C SER A 166 -14.87 -9.93 1.47
N ASP A 167 -15.65 -9.89 0.40
CA ASP A 167 -15.15 -10.01 -0.99
C ASP A 167 -14.33 -8.79 -1.44
N TYR A 168 -14.41 -7.68 -0.71
CA TYR A 168 -13.71 -6.43 -1.00
C TYR A 168 -12.81 -6.02 0.16
N ARG A 169 -12.05 -6.96 0.72
CA ARG A 169 -10.98 -6.65 1.67
C ARG A 169 -9.80 -5.98 1.01
N ILE A 170 -9.02 -5.29 1.84
CA ILE A 170 -7.64 -4.94 1.51
C ILE A 170 -6.72 -5.97 2.18
N ALA A 171 -5.70 -6.45 1.47
CA ALA A 171 -4.69 -7.35 2.01
C ALA A 171 -3.70 -6.60 2.91
N ASP A 172 -3.36 -5.37 2.52
CA ASP A 172 -2.40 -4.55 3.26
C ASP A 172 -2.62 -3.05 3.03
N TYR A 173 -1.99 -2.25 3.88
CA TYR A 173 -1.81 -0.83 3.67
C TYR A 173 -0.48 -0.40 4.29
N ILE A 174 0.12 0.65 3.74
CA ILE A 174 1.34 1.21 4.32
C ILE A 174 1.32 2.73 4.31
N ARG A 175 1.90 3.34 5.35
CA ARG A 175 2.24 4.77 5.33
C ARG A 175 3.44 5.00 4.41
N LEU A 176 3.41 6.11 3.67
CA LEU A 176 4.43 6.40 2.66
C LEU A 176 5.64 7.17 3.18
N PHE A 177 5.51 7.84 4.33
CA PHE A 177 6.59 8.62 4.95
C PHE A 177 6.34 8.82 6.45
N PRO A 178 7.39 9.04 7.27
CA PRO A 178 7.23 9.45 8.67
C PRO A 178 6.73 10.89 8.82
N LEU A 179 6.25 11.26 10.01
CA LEU A 179 5.60 12.55 10.27
C LEU A 179 6.53 13.76 10.05
N ASP A 180 7.82 13.56 10.26
CA ASP A 180 8.91 14.53 10.16
C ASP A 180 9.69 14.41 8.83
N ALA A 181 9.19 13.63 7.87
CA ALA A 181 9.81 13.49 6.57
C ALA A 181 10.00 14.84 5.85
N GLU A 182 11.17 15.00 5.23
CA GLU A 182 11.50 16.16 4.41
C GLU A 182 10.59 16.24 3.17
N PRO A 183 10.33 17.46 2.64
CA PRO A 183 9.48 17.65 1.48
C PRO A 183 9.83 16.74 0.28
N GLU A 184 11.11 16.63 -0.04
CA GLU A 184 11.59 15.81 -1.16
C GLU A 184 11.22 14.33 -0.98
N GLU A 185 11.34 13.78 0.24
CA GLU A 185 10.96 12.40 0.52
C GLU A 185 9.45 12.19 0.32
N LYS A 186 8.62 13.08 0.87
CA LYS A 186 7.15 12.98 0.71
C LYS A 186 6.76 12.93 -0.76
N ILE A 187 7.34 13.83 -1.57
CA ILE A 187 7.07 13.91 -3.00
C ILE A 187 7.57 12.66 -3.73
N LYS A 188 8.80 12.23 -3.46
CA LYS A 188 9.41 11.05 -4.07
C LYS A 188 8.61 9.77 -3.79
N ARG A 189 8.20 9.55 -2.54
CA ARG A 189 7.45 8.34 -2.12
C ARG A 189 6.07 8.29 -2.77
N ILE A 190 5.36 9.41 -2.84
CA ILE A 190 4.05 9.49 -3.50
C ILE A 190 4.17 9.29 -5.01
N ARG A 191 5.14 9.94 -5.66
CA ARG A 191 5.35 9.77 -7.11
C ARG A 191 5.69 8.32 -7.46
N LEU A 192 6.48 7.64 -6.62
CA LEU A 192 6.80 6.22 -6.80
C LEU A 192 5.54 5.36 -6.84
N VAL A 193 4.60 5.58 -5.91
CA VAL A 193 3.33 4.84 -5.86
C VAL A 193 2.45 5.16 -7.06
N LEU A 194 2.29 6.44 -7.41
CA LEU A 194 1.48 6.86 -8.57
C LEU A 194 2.02 6.30 -9.89
N ALA A 195 3.36 6.23 -10.04
CA ALA A 195 4.01 5.64 -11.20
C ALA A 195 3.74 4.13 -11.35
N GLN A 196 3.27 3.45 -10.29
CA GLN A 196 2.79 2.06 -10.33
C GLN A 196 1.28 1.93 -10.55
N ASN A 197 0.63 2.98 -11.06
CA ASN A 197 -0.83 3.03 -11.23
C ASN A 197 -1.56 2.72 -9.91
N LYS A 198 -1.18 3.39 -8.83
CA LYS A 198 -1.85 3.30 -7.54
C LYS A 198 -2.24 4.66 -7.01
N PRO A 199 -3.49 4.85 -6.55
CA PRO A 199 -3.91 6.10 -5.96
C PRO A 199 -3.31 6.22 -4.56
N VAL A 200 -3.10 7.45 -4.09
CA VAL A 200 -2.60 7.70 -2.74
C VAL A 200 -3.67 8.41 -1.93
N VAL A 201 -4.08 7.83 -0.81
CA VAL A 201 -4.98 8.51 0.13
C VAL A 201 -4.17 9.41 1.03
N VAL A 202 -4.58 10.67 1.16
CA VAL A 202 -3.87 11.67 1.95
C VAL A 202 -4.74 12.30 3.00
N GLY A 203 -4.13 12.60 4.14
CA GLY A 203 -4.68 13.44 5.19
C GLY A 203 -4.00 14.80 5.19
N MET A 204 -4.75 15.86 4.91
CA MET A 204 -4.24 17.22 4.79
C MET A 204 -4.79 18.13 5.89
N LYS A 205 -3.92 19.01 6.40
CA LYS A 205 -4.30 20.14 7.25
C LYS A 205 -4.76 21.28 6.34
N VAL A 206 -6.05 21.35 6.05
CA VAL A 206 -6.60 22.37 5.16
C VAL A 206 -6.89 23.68 5.92
N LEU A 207 -6.86 24.78 5.19
CA LEU A 207 -7.07 26.13 5.71
C LEU A 207 -8.44 26.67 5.26
N GLN A 208 -8.90 27.77 5.86
CA GLN A 208 -10.22 28.35 5.57
C GLN A 208 -10.39 28.72 4.09
N ASN A 209 -9.32 29.18 3.42
CA ASN A 209 -9.31 29.47 1.99
C ASN A 209 -9.58 28.26 1.07
N PHE A 210 -9.56 27.03 1.62
CA PHE A 210 -9.94 25.83 0.86
C PHE A 210 -11.45 25.83 0.54
N TYR A 211 -12.26 26.43 1.40
CA TYR A 211 -13.69 26.65 1.16
C TYR A 211 -13.97 27.70 0.07
N ASP A 212 -13.00 28.57 -0.22
CA ASP A 212 -13.13 29.62 -1.22
C ASP A 212 -12.93 29.12 -2.66
N ILE A 213 -12.52 27.86 -2.84
CA ILE A 213 -12.34 27.22 -4.15
C ILE A 213 -13.70 27.06 -4.84
N ARG A 214 -13.82 27.65 -6.03
CA ARG A 214 -15.06 27.69 -6.82
C ARG A 214 -15.00 26.76 -8.01
N LYS A 215 -16.16 26.55 -8.63
CA LYS A 215 -16.27 25.83 -9.91
C LYS A 215 -15.35 26.45 -10.96
N GLY A 216 -14.51 25.63 -11.57
CA GLY A 216 -13.55 26.02 -12.59
C GLY A 216 -12.16 26.37 -12.05
N ASP A 217 -11.99 26.52 -10.73
CA ASP A 217 -10.67 26.73 -10.15
C ASP A 217 -9.83 25.46 -10.27
N GLU A 218 -8.69 25.55 -10.94
CA GLU A 218 -7.82 24.39 -11.16
C GLU A 218 -6.85 24.12 -10.02
N THR A 219 -6.57 25.10 -9.18
CA THR A 219 -5.45 25.06 -8.22
C THR A 219 -5.86 25.61 -6.87
N TRP A 220 -5.47 24.92 -5.80
CA TRP A 220 -5.52 25.50 -4.46
C TRP A 220 -4.21 26.24 -4.17
N TRP A 221 -4.32 27.51 -3.80
CA TRP A 221 -3.20 28.35 -3.41
C TRP A 221 -3.25 28.64 -1.90
N PRO A 222 -2.72 27.75 -1.05
CA PRO A 222 -2.95 27.79 0.40
C PRO A 222 -2.40 29.05 1.08
N LYS A 223 -1.50 29.79 0.44
CA LYS A 223 -0.87 31.00 0.98
C LYS A 223 -1.69 32.29 0.77
N PHE A 224 -2.83 32.24 0.08
CA PHE A 224 -3.64 33.42 -0.24
C PHE A 224 -5.02 33.37 0.40
N GLY A 225 -5.58 34.51 0.78
CA GLY A 225 -6.89 34.59 1.42
C GLY A 225 -6.84 34.23 2.92
N ASN A 226 -7.90 33.60 3.43
CA ASN A 226 -7.97 33.22 4.84
C ASN A 226 -7.15 31.95 5.12
N THR A 227 -5.96 32.11 5.69
CA THR A 227 -5.02 31.01 5.95
C THR A 227 -5.14 30.42 7.35
N THR A 228 -6.21 30.69 8.09
CA THR A 228 -6.45 30.04 9.39
C THR A 228 -6.72 28.55 9.20
N TYR A 229 -6.22 27.71 10.11
CA TYR A 229 -6.49 26.27 10.10
C TYR A 229 -8.00 26.00 10.15
N ALA A 230 -8.50 25.20 9.21
CA ALA A 230 -9.91 24.84 9.15
C ALA A 230 -10.16 23.45 9.73
N GLY A 231 -9.28 22.48 9.46
CA GLY A 231 -9.46 21.11 9.92
C GLY A 231 -8.63 20.09 9.16
N GLY A 232 -8.82 18.82 9.51
CA GLY A 232 -8.26 17.69 8.78
C GLY A 232 -9.21 17.24 7.68
N HIS A 233 -8.72 17.12 6.45
CA HIS A 233 -9.50 16.61 5.32
C HIS A 233 -8.78 15.44 4.64
N ALA A 234 -9.55 14.41 4.28
CA ALA A 234 -9.04 13.25 3.56
C ALA A 234 -9.42 13.32 2.08
N MET A 235 -8.44 13.11 1.20
CA MET A 235 -8.59 13.18 -0.25
C MET A 235 -7.74 12.09 -0.92
N VAL A 236 -7.83 11.98 -2.25
CA VAL A 236 -7.04 11.02 -3.04
C VAL A 236 -6.15 11.78 -4.02
N ILE A 237 -4.85 11.51 -4.03
CA ILE A 237 -3.97 11.93 -5.12
C ILE A 237 -4.16 10.94 -6.27
N VAL A 238 -4.49 11.48 -7.43
CA VAL A 238 -4.79 10.72 -8.64
C VAL A 238 -3.79 11.00 -9.75
N GLY A 239 -2.78 11.82 -9.51
CA GLY A 239 -1.76 12.10 -10.51
C GLY A 239 -0.74 13.14 -10.07
N TYR A 240 0.27 13.31 -10.89
CA TYR A 240 1.29 14.34 -10.75
C TYR A 240 1.79 14.80 -12.11
N ASP A 241 2.37 15.99 -12.16
CA ASP A 241 3.04 16.54 -13.34
C ASP A 241 4.21 17.41 -12.85
N ASP A 242 5.44 16.97 -13.12
CA ASP A 242 6.69 17.62 -12.72
C ASP A 242 6.96 18.93 -13.46
N ASN A 243 6.29 19.13 -14.60
CA ASN A 243 6.40 20.35 -15.41
C ASN A 243 5.31 21.37 -15.05
N LYS A 244 4.30 20.98 -14.26
CA LYS A 244 3.23 21.90 -13.84
C LYS A 244 3.78 23.03 -12.98
N TYR A 245 3.45 24.26 -13.35
CA TYR A 245 3.94 25.50 -12.69
C TYR A 245 5.47 25.68 -12.69
N ARG A 246 6.20 24.98 -13.57
CA ARG A 246 7.62 25.20 -13.77
C ARG A 246 7.86 26.61 -14.33
N HIS A 247 8.78 27.36 -13.73
CA HIS A 247 9.20 28.64 -14.28
C HIS A 247 9.96 28.42 -15.61
N PRO A 248 9.68 29.17 -16.68
CA PRO A 248 10.28 28.92 -18.00
C PRO A 248 11.81 29.09 -18.03
N THR A 249 12.34 29.96 -17.17
CA THR A 249 13.76 30.37 -17.20
C THR A 249 14.51 30.20 -15.88
N GLN A 250 13.83 29.89 -14.77
CA GLN A 250 14.47 29.81 -13.46
C GLN A 250 14.71 28.34 -13.12
N LYS A 251 15.93 28.02 -12.69
CA LYS A 251 16.20 26.71 -12.09
C LYS A 251 15.50 26.66 -10.74
N MET A 252 14.49 25.82 -10.64
CA MET A 252 13.81 25.49 -9.41
C MET A 252 14.24 24.09 -8.98
N PRO A 253 14.42 23.84 -7.67
CA PRO A 253 14.68 22.49 -7.20
C PRO A 253 13.47 21.59 -7.51
N PRO A 254 13.67 20.26 -7.65
CA PRO A 254 12.62 19.34 -8.10
C PRO A 254 11.32 19.41 -7.30
N GLU A 255 11.40 19.65 -6.00
CA GLU A 255 10.27 19.78 -5.07
C GLU A 255 9.50 21.11 -5.19
N GLU A 256 10.04 22.09 -5.89
CA GLU A 256 9.39 23.38 -6.13
C GLU A 256 8.83 23.51 -7.56
N ARG A 257 9.07 22.51 -8.43
CA ARG A 257 8.51 22.46 -9.79
C ARG A 257 7.63 21.22 -9.95
N GLY A 258 6.36 21.44 -10.21
CA GLY A 258 5.38 20.37 -10.33
C GLY A 258 4.27 20.43 -9.29
N ALA A 259 3.29 19.57 -9.46
CA ALA A 259 2.11 19.53 -8.63
C ALA A 259 1.48 18.13 -8.58
N PHE A 260 0.75 17.87 -7.50
CA PHE A 260 -0.15 16.72 -7.37
C PHE A 260 -1.57 17.12 -7.76
N LYS A 261 -2.29 16.19 -8.40
CA LYS A 261 -3.72 16.29 -8.71
C LYS A 261 -4.51 15.55 -7.64
N LEU A 262 -5.38 16.27 -6.94
CA LEU A 262 -6.23 15.75 -5.87
C LEU A 262 -7.66 15.58 -6.38
N MET A 263 -8.26 14.43 -6.11
CA MET A 263 -9.68 14.16 -6.19
C MET A 263 -10.32 14.42 -4.83
N ASN A 264 -11.38 15.22 -4.81
CA ASN A 264 -12.14 15.56 -3.60
C ASN A 264 -13.55 14.93 -3.61
N SER A 265 -14.20 14.90 -2.46
CA SER A 265 -15.55 14.39 -2.23
C SER A 265 -16.59 15.51 -2.08
N TRP A 266 -16.35 16.67 -2.69
CA TRP A 266 -17.20 17.87 -2.59
C TRP A 266 -18.05 18.13 -3.85
N GLY A 267 -18.18 17.13 -4.73
CA GLY A 267 -19.00 17.18 -5.93
C GLY A 267 -18.35 17.92 -7.11
N LYS A 268 -18.93 17.73 -8.31
CA LYS A 268 -18.39 18.26 -9.57
C LYS A 268 -18.40 19.79 -9.68
N ASN A 269 -19.18 20.48 -8.84
CA ASN A 269 -19.23 21.95 -8.84
C ASN A 269 -18.14 22.58 -7.96
N TRP A 270 -17.32 21.78 -7.27
CA TRP A 270 -16.16 22.26 -6.54
C TRP A 270 -14.89 22.08 -7.39
N GLY A 271 -14.01 23.09 -7.37
CA GLY A 271 -12.78 23.10 -8.16
C GLY A 271 -13.00 22.84 -9.65
N ASN A 272 -12.07 22.14 -10.29
CA ASN A 272 -12.17 21.73 -11.68
C ASN A 272 -12.81 20.34 -11.76
N ASN A 273 -14.14 20.30 -11.81
CA ASN A 273 -14.93 19.07 -11.87
C ASN A 273 -14.67 18.10 -10.70
N GLY A 274 -14.43 18.62 -9.50
CA GLY A 274 -14.09 17.83 -8.31
C GLY A 274 -12.60 17.63 -8.07
N PHE A 275 -11.76 18.14 -8.97
CA PHE A 275 -10.30 18.04 -8.87
C PHE A 275 -9.66 19.40 -8.64
N ILE A 276 -8.52 19.39 -7.95
CA ILE A 276 -7.60 20.53 -7.91
C ILE A 276 -6.17 20.07 -8.04
N TRP A 277 -5.29 20.99 -8.39
CA TRP A 277 -3.85 20.83 -8.29
C TRP A 277 -3.31 21.55 -7.05
N ILE A 278 -2.25 20.99 -6.48
CA ILE A 278 -1.46 21.62 -5.43
C ILE A 278 0.02 21.47 -5.77
N ARG A 279 0.79 22.56 -5.70
CA ARG A 279 2.23 22.51 -5.94
C ARG A 279 2.91 21.59 -4.93
N TYR A 280 3.95 20.88 -5.36
CA TYR A 280 4.72 19.98 -4.51
C TYR A 280 5.16 20.59 -3.18
N GLY A 281 5.80 21.76 -3.19
CA GLY A 281 6.20 22.44 -1.95
C GLY A 281 5.03 22.84 -1.05
N ASP A 282 3.88 23.25 -1.60
CA ASP A 282 2.70 23.54 -0.79
C ASP A 282 2.11 22.23 -0.22
N PHE A 283 2.03 21.17 -1.03
CA PHE A 283 1.59 19.86 -0.59
C PHE A 283 2.44 19.31 0.56
N ALA A 284 3.77 19.37 0.46
CA ALA A 284 4.66 18.87 1.49
C ALA A 284 4.43 19.53 2.87
N ASN A 285 4.04 20.81 2.87
CA ASN A 285 3.75 21.59 4.07
C ASN A 285 2.38 21.25 4.69
N TYR A 286 1.35 21.02 3.86
CA TYR A 286 -0.02 20.81 4.34
C TYR A 286 -0.43 19.33 4.43
N CYS A 287 0.30 18.41 3.80
CA CYS A 287 0.06 16.98 3.91
C CYS A 287 0.70 16.40 5.17
N ARG A 288 -0.14 15.84 6.03
CA ARG A 288 0.28 15.19 7.29
C ARG A 288 0.43 13.68 7.13
N TYR A 289 -0.51 13.05 6.44
CA TYR A 289 -0.57 11.59 6.26
C TYR A 289 -0.64 11.21 4.79
N ALA A 290 0.01 10.13 4.40
CA ALA A 290 -0.19 9.52 3.09
C ALA A 290 -0.10 8.00 3.20
N PHE A 291 -1.06 7.33 2.57
CA PHE A 291 -1.18 5.87 2.53
C PHE A 291 -1.41 5.38 1.12
N THR A 292 -0.88 4.20 0.83
CA THR A 292 -1.38 3.33 -0.25
C THR A 292 -1.99 2.09 0.38
N LEU A 293 -2.99 1.53 -0.28
CA LEU A 293 -3.60 0.26 0.10
C LEU A 293 -3.32 -0.80 -0.97
N MET A 294 -3.61 -2.05 -0.61
CA MET A 294 -3.48 -3.21 -1.48
C MET A 294 -4.77 -4.01 -1.40
N LEU A 295 -5.49 -4.14 -2.51
CA LEU A 295 -6.67 -5.00 -2.56
C LEU A 295 -6.31 -6.46 -2.24
N GLU A 296 -7.22 -7.17 -1.57
CA GLU A 296 -7.07 -8.60 -1.31
C GLU A 296 -7.44 -9.43 -2.55
N GLU A 297 -6.58 -10.39 -2.91
CA GLU A 297 -6.83 -11.34 -4.01
C GLU A 297 -7.13 -12.73 -3.47
N GLY A 298 -8.34 -12.93 -2.96
CA GLY A 298 -8.72 -14.14 -2.23
C GLY A 298 -8.01 -14.24 -0.88
N ALA A 299 -8.38 -15.24 -0.06
CA ALA A 299 -7.97 -15.29 1.35
C ALA A 299 -6.43 -15.21 1.56
N PRO A 300 -5.97 -14.57 2.66
CA PRO A 300 -4.56 -14.57 3.04
C PRO A 300 -4.15 -15.99 3.48
N ILE A 301 -2.86 -16.29 3.46
CA ILE A 301 -2.36 -17.62 3.84
C ILE A 301 -2.41 -17.74 5.39
N GLN A 302 -3.14 -18.73 5.91
CA GLN A 302 -3.43 -18.89 7.35
C GLN A 302 -3.02 -20.26 7.91
N LEU A 303 -2.86 -20.32 9.23
CA LEU A 303 -2.37 -21.51 9.95
C LEU A 303 -3.29 -22.74 9.81
N ASP A 304 -4.61 -22.52 9.87
CA ASP A 304 -5.64 -23.56 9.88
C ASP A 304 -5.77 -24.27 8.53
N SER A 305 -5.22 -23.63 7.50
CA SER A 305 -5.26 -24.07 6.11
C SER A 305 -4.04 -24.92 5.73
N MET A 306 -3.20 -25.25 6.72
CA MET A 306 -2.00 -26.05 6.58
C MET A 306 -1.98 -27.29 7.48
N PRO A 307 -1.43 -28.41 7.01
CA PRO A 307 -1.28 -29.61 7.83
C PRO A 307 -0.34 -29.32 9.00
N GLN A 308 -0.87 -29.42 10.22
CA GLN A 308 -0.13 -29.08 11.44
C GLN A 308 0.88 -30.15 11.88
N THR A 309 0.89 -31.34 11.26
CA THR A 309 1.83 -32.44 11.57
C THR A 309 1.99 -33.38 10.37
N THR A 310 3.12 -34.08 10.28
CA THR A 310 3.41 -35.09 9.24
C THR A 310 2.58 -36.38 9.33
N ASP A 311 1.67 -36.51 10.31
CA ASP A 311 0.94 -37.76 10.60
C ASP A 311 -0.57 -37.72 10.29
N GLN A 312 -1.09 -36.67 9.66
CA GLN A 312 -2.50 -36.66 9.21
C GLN A 312 -2.63 -36.27 7.74
N VAL A 313 -2.40 -37.26 6.87
CA VAL A 313 -3.01 -37.28 5.52
C VAL A 313 -4.45 -37.76 5.71
N ALA A 314 -5.37 -36.84 6.00
CA ALA A 314 -6.80 -37.11 5.95
C ALA A 314 -7.37 -36.50 4.67
N GLU A 315 -8.08 -37.33 3.89
CA GLU A 315 -8.86 -36.91 2.72
C GLU A 315 -9.81 -35.78 3.11
N HIS A 316 -9.46 -34.55 2.73
CA HIS A 316 -10.43 -33.47 2.66
C HIS A 316 -11.24 -33.65 1.38
N THR A 317 -12.52 -33.96 1.56
CA THR A 317 -13.51 -33.96 0.48
C THR A 317 -13.69 -32.53 -0.02
N GLU A 318 -13.21 -32.28 -1.23
CA GLU A 318 -13.37 -31.00 -1.93
C GLU A 318 -14.86 -30.68 -2.13
N ALA A 319 -15.24 -29.44 -1.80
CA ALA A 319 -16.49 -28.88 -2.29
C ALA A 319 -16.42 -28.77 -3.82
N PRO A 320 -17.57 -28.83 -4.54
CA PRO A 320 -17.57 -28.85 -5.99
C PRO A 320 -16.88 -27.59 -6.54
N ASP A 321 -15.85 -27.80 -7.34
CA ASP A 321 -15.12 -26.75 -8.04
C ASP A 321 -16.12 -25.92 -8.87
N PRO A 322 -16.19 -24.58 -8.71
CA PRO A 322 -16.90 -23.76 -9.67
C PRO A 322 -16.26 -23.93 -11.06
N GLU A 323 -17.06 -23.82 -12.13
CA GLU A 323 -16.65 -24.06 -13.52
C GLU A 323 -15.23 -23.55 -13.86
N PRO A 324 -14.48 -24.25 -14.73
CA PRO A 324 -13.05 -24.00 -14.93
C PRO A 324 -12.82 -22.64 -15.61
N SER A 325 -12.73 -21.60 -14.79
CA SER A 325 -12.08 -20.37 -15.20
C SER A 325 -10.59 -20.69 -15.37
N VAL A 326 -10.05 -20.48 -16.58
CA VAL A 326 -8.63 -20.66 -16.84
C VAL A 326 -7.88 -19.68 -15.94
N ARG A 327 -7.23 -20.18 -14.88
CA ARG A 327 -6.46 -19.37 -13.94
C ARG A 327 -5.42 -18.55 -14.69
N GLU A 328 -5.32 -17.28 -14.35
CA GLU A 328 -4.39 -16.34 -14.99
C GLU A 328 -2.94 -16.83 -14.86
N LEU A 329 -2.13 -16.57 -15.89
CA LEU A 329 -0.71 -16.92 -15.87
C LEU A 329 0.02 -15.92 -14.97
N VAL A 330 0.55 -16.39 -13.85
CA VAL A 330 1.37 -15.61 -12.94
C VAL A 330 2.84 -15.76 -13.35
N ARG A 331 3.54 -14.63 -13.44
CA ARG A 331 4.99 -14.57 -13.62
C ARG A 331 5.61 -13.86 -12.43
N MET A 332 6.73 -14.38 -11.97
CA MET A 332 7.51 -13.80 -10.89
C MET A 332 8.97 -14.16 -11.10
N ALA A 333 9.85 -13.19 -10.88
CA ALA A 333 11.27 -13.45 -10.79
C ALA A 333 11.87 -12.70 -9.59
N GLY A 334 12.94 -13.24 -9.06
CA GLY A 334 13.63 -12.64 -7.94
C GLY A 334 14.97 -13.32 -7.71
N SER A 335 15.82 -12.64 -6.93
CA SER A 335 17.09 -13.19 -6.53
C SER A 335 17.38 -12.85 -5.07
N PHE A 336 18.22 -13.68 -4.47
CA PHE A 336 18.82 -13.50 -3.17
C PHE A 336 20.32 -13.39 -3.36
N GLY A 337 20.98 -12.62 -2.50
CA GLY A 337 22.41 -12.41 -2.59
C GLY A 337 23.05 -12.37 -1.21
N PHE A 338 24.31 -12.80 -1.19
CA PHE A 338 25.14 -12.84 -0.01
C PHE A 338 26.46 -12.17 -0.36
N ARG A 339 26.81 -11.10 0.36
CA ARG A 339 28.04 -10.34 0.07
C ARG A 339 28.90 -10.18 1.33
N GLN A 340 30.16 -10.56 1.23
CA GLN A 340 31.16 -10.42 2.29
C GLN A 340 31.53 -8.95 2.45
N TYR A 341 31.58 -8.46 3.68
CA TYR A 341 32.20 -7.18 3.98
C TYR A 341 33.72 -7.32 3.92
N THR A 342 34.38 -6.53 3.07
CA THR A 342 35.83 -6.62 2.85
C THR A 342 36.60 -5.40 3.34
N GLY A 343 35.91 -4.37 3.83
CA GLY A 343 36.54 -3.19 4.40
C GLY A 343 35.78 -1.90 4.11
N TRP A 344 36.42 -0.78 4.43
CA TRP A 344 35.86 0.57 4.25
C TRP A 344 36.79 1.41 3.37
N GLU A 345 36.22 2.11 2.40
CA GLU A 345 36.95 3.09 1.60
C GLU A 345 36.25 4.46 1.66
N TYR A 346 35.25 4.68 0.82
CA TYR A 346 34.33 5.84 0.86
C TYR A 346 32.92 5.45 1.33
N GLY A 347 32.83 4.28 1.97
CA GLY A 347 31.63 3.54 2.31
C GLY A 347 31.98 2.06 2.49
N PRO A 348 31.04 1.23 2.95
CA PRO A 348 31.30 -0.19 3.16
C PRO A 348 31.48 -0.90 1.81
N VAL A 349 32.58 -1.64 1.68
CA VAL A 349 32.93 -2.39 0.46
C VAL A 349 32.53 -3.84 0.64
N PHE A 350 31.84 -4.37 -0.36
CA PHE A 350 31.37 -5.75 -0.36
C PHE A 350 31.83 -6.53 -1.58
N LYS A 351 32.10 -7.82 -1.37
CA LYS A 351 32.38 -8.79 -2.43
C LYS A 351 31.26 -9.83 -2.47
N GLU A 352 30.67 -10.04 -3.64
CA GLU A 352 29.66 -11.09 -3.82
C GLU A 352 30.25 -12.48 -3.53
N ALA A 353 29.52 -13.28 -2.77
CA ALA A 353 29.90 -14.65 -2.47
C ALA A 353 29.39 -15.60 -3.55
N GLY A 354 30.26 -16.51 -4.00
CA GLY A 354 29.87 -17.57 -4.94
C GLY A 354 28.97 -18.62 -4.27
N VAL A 355 28.13 -19.27 -5.08
CA VAL A 355 27.23 -20.34 -4.63
C VAL A 355 27.31 -21.55 -5.55
N GLU A 356 27.04 -22.72 -5.00
CA GLU A 356 26.82 -23.96 -5.74
C GLU A 356 25.34 -24.36 -5.62
N ALA A 357 24.66 -24.49 -6.74
CA ALA A 357 23.28 -24.97 -6.78
C ALA A 357 23.22 -26.50 -6.75
N GLU A 358 22.40 -27.06 -5.87
CA GLU A 358 22.04 -28.48 -5.80
C GLU A 358 20.51 -28.61 -5.82
N GLY A 359 19.92 -28.72 -7.02
CA GLY A 359 18.47 -28.75 -7.18
C GLY A 359 17.83 -27.40 -6.84
N SER A 360 17.00 -27.37 -5.79
CA SER A 360 16.37 -26.14 -5.25
C SER A 360 17.14 -25.53 -4.06
N GLU A 361 18.35 -26.02 -3.78
CA GLU A 361 19.23 -25.55 -2.71
C GLU A 361 20.45 -24.82 -3.27
N TYR A 362 20.95 -23.85 -2.51
CA TYR A 362 22.26 -23.25 -2.74
C TYR A 362 23.18 -23.48 -1.55
N ARG A 363 24.46 -23.73 -1.82
CA ARG A 363 25.53 -23.77 -0.80
C ARG A 363 26.51 -22.64 -1.03
N LEU A 364 26.84 -21.91 0.04
CA LEU A 364 27.80 -20.83 -0.03
C LEU A 364 29.22 -21.38 -0.25
N GLN A 365 29.93 -20.89 -1.26
CA GLN A 365 31.32 -21.25 -1.51
C GLN A 365 32.27 -20.48 -0.58
N GLY A 366 33.40 -21.09 -0.24
CA GLY A 366 34.47 -20.46 0.55
C GLY A 366 34.66 -21.06 1.96
N ASP A 367 35.70 -20.60 2.65
CA ASP A 367 36.01 -20.95 4.05
C ASP A 367 35.56 -19.83 4.99
N TRP A 368 34.27 -19.84 5.33
CA TRP A 368 33.64 -18.84 6.19
C TRP A 368 33.89 -19.16 7.66
N LYS A 369 34.22 -18.15 8.46
CA LYS A 369 34.63 -18.31 9.86
C LYS A 369 33.75 -17.51 10.80
N ILE A 370 33.74 -17.93 12.07
CA ILE A 370 33.22 -17.08 13.14
C ILE A 370 33.94 -15.74 13.08
N GLY A 371 33.18 -14.65 13.05
CA GLY A 371 33.75 -13.32 12.91
C GLY A 371 33.42 -12.65 11.59
N ASP A 372 33.26 -13.43 10.52
CA ASP A 372 33.05 -12.89 9.19
C ASP A 372 31.75 -12.07 9.14
N GLN A 373 31.89 -10.89 8.52
CA GLN A 373 30.83 -9.91 8.40
C GLN A 373 30.27 -9.95 6.98
N PHE A 374 28.96 -9.81 6.86
CA PHE A 374 28.27 -9.91 5.58
C PHE A 374 27.01 -9.05 5.53
N GLN A 375 26.49 -8.84 4.33
CA GLN A 375 25.15 -8.34 4.08
C GLN A 375 24.39 -9.32 3.20
N LEU A 376 23.08 -9.28 3.36
CA LEU A 376 22.15 -9.97 2.48
C LEU A 376 21.43 -8.93 1.63
N TYR A 377 21.00 -9.33 0.45
CA TYR A 377 20.06 -8.52 -0.31
C TYR A 377 19.10 -9.40 -1.10
N THR A 378 17.93 -8.88 -1.40
CA THR A 378 17.01 -9.49 -2.37
C THR A 378 16.76 -8.53 -3.51
N LYS A 379 16.58 -9.07 -4.72
CA LYS A 379 16.07 -8.35 -5.88
C LYS A 379 14.73 -8.94 -6.25
N SER A 380 13.78 -8.09 -6.58
CA SER A 380 12.41 -8.49 -6.92
C SER A 380 12.01 -7.86 -8.23
N ASP A 381 11.57 -8.67 -9.19
CA ASP A 381 11.01 -8.21 -10.46
C ASP A 381 9.50 -8.48 -10.51
N PHE A 382 8.83 -8.14 -9.41
CA PHE A 382 7.39 -8.19 -9.27
C PHE A 382 6.91 -6.96 -8.52
N ASP A 383 5.72 -6.49 -8.91
CA ASP A 383 5.00 -5.45 -8.18
C ASP A 383 4.09 -6.11 -7.14
N ASN A 384 3.84 -5.40 -6.05
CA ASN A 384 2.81 -5.76 -5.07
C ASN A 384 2.95 -7.15 -4.43
N GLY A 385 4.18 -7.61 -4.21
CA GLY A 385 4.48 -8.87 -3.53
C GLY A 385 5.10 -8.68 -2.16
N TYR A 386 5.52 -9.77 -1.54
CA TYR A 386 6.01 -9.81 -0.16
C TYR A 386 7.31 -10.61 -0.10
N ILE A 387 8.24 -10.14 0.72
CA ILE A 387 9.50 -10.84 0.98
C ILE A 387 9.62 -11.13 2.47
N TYR A 388 10.05 -12.34 2.80
CA TYR A 388 10.39 -12.73 4.17
C TYR A 388 11.78 -13.34 4.19
N VAL A 389 12.61 -12.93 5.14
CA VAL A 389 13.98 -13.44 5.30
C VAL A 389 14.17 -13.90 6.72
N LEU A 390 14.53 -15.17 6.88
CA LEU A 390 14.81 -15.79 8.17
C LEU A 390 16.06 -16.66 8.11
N SER A 391 16.70 -16.88 9.25
CA SER A 391 17.79 -17.85 9.39
C SER A 391 17.53 -18.88 10.49
N ILE A 392 18.12 -20.06 10.35
CA ILE A 392 18.20 -21.12 11.36
C ILE A 392 19.68 -21.33 11.71
N ASP A 393 20.07 -20.98 12.93
CA ASP A 393 21.45 -21.04 13.38
C ASP A 393 21.95 -22.48 13.69
N PRO A 394 23.26 -22.68 13.96
CA PRO A 394 23.83 -23.96 14.38
C PRO A 394 23.13 -24.64 15.57
N GLN A 395 22.46 -23.89 16.44
CA GLN A 395 21.81 -24.36 17.67
C GLN A 395 20.29 -24.45 17.52
N ARG A 396 19.78 -24.48 16.28
CA ARG A 396 18.34 -24.62 15.99
C ARG A 396 17.53 -23.45 16.55
N LYS A 397 18.09 -22.23 16.51
CA LYS A 397 17.33 -21.01 16.77
C LYS A 397 16.98 -20.34 15.45
N ALA A 398 15.68 -20.15 15.23
CA ALA A 398 15.18 -19.36 14.12
C ALA A 398 15.21 -17.86 14.44
N GLN A 399 15.55 -17.03 13.46
CA GLN A 399 15.48 -15.57 13.56
C GLN A 399 14.93 -14.97 12.28
N VAL A 400 13.92 -14.10 12.40
CA VAL A 400 13.46 -13.27 11.29
C VAL A 400 14.37 -12.04 11.18
N HIS A 401 14.84 -11.77 9.96
CA HIS A 401 15.66 -10.63 9.59
C HIS A 401 14.88 -9.58 8.80
N PHE A 402 13.83 -10.00 8.08
CA PHE A 402 12.90 -9.12 7.39
C PHE A 402 11.49 -9.76 7.30
N PRO A 403 10.40 -9.00 7.51
CA PRO A 403 10.38 -7.57 7.88
C PRO A 403 10.86 -7.29 9.31
N ARG A 404 11.34 -6.06 9.57
CA ARG A 404 11.68 -5.62 10.93
C ARG A 404 10.42 -5.10 11.64
N SER A 405 9.82 -5.97 12.43
CA SER A 405 8.68 -5.63 13.26
C SER A 405 8.67 -6.50 14.51
N GLU A 406 8.21 -5.93 15.63
CA GLU A 406 8.02 -6.65 16.90
C GLU A 406 7.13 -7.90 16.71
N GLU A 407 6.20 -7.85 15.76
CA GLU A 407 5.35 -8.98 15.38
C GLU A 407 6.14 -10.19 14.88
N TYR A 408 7.40 -10.03 14.46
CA TYR A 408 8.25 -11.11 13.96
C TYR A 408 9.43 -11.39 14.91
N ASN A 409 9.95 -10.35 15.56
CA ASN A 409 11.10 -10.45 16.44
C ASN A 409 11.15 -9.29 17.44
N ASN A 410 11.08 -9.59 18.74
CA ASN A 410 11.07 -8.59 19.82
C ASN A 410 12.31 -7.67 19.84
N LYS A 411 13.39 -7.99 19.12
CA LYS A 411 14.54 -7.08 18.96
C LYS A 411 14.21 -5.83 18.14
N PHE A 412 13.08 -5.82 17.47
CA PHE A 412 12.56 -4.73 16.64
C PHE A 412 11.37 -4.05 17.33
N GLU A 413 11.43 -3.90 18.66
CA GLU A 413 10.51 -3.03 19.40
C GLU A 413 10.46 -1.65 18.74
N ASP A 414 9.26 -1.06 18.66
CA ASP A 414 8.96 0.21 17.98
C ASP A 414 9.10 0.24 16.44
N GLU A 415 9.54 -0.85 15.79
CA GLU A 415 9.57 -0.96 14.33
C GLU A 415 8.29 -1.65 13.83
N ASN A 416 7.77 -1.19 12.70
CA ASN A 416 6.64 -1.82 12.02
C ASN A 416 6.80 -1.83 10.50
N GLU A 417 7.92 -2.39 10.03
CA GLU A 417 8.11 -2.58 8.60
C GLU A 417 7.10 -3.60 8.05
N SER A 418 6.49 -3.28 6.90
CA SER A 418 5.75 -4.26 6.11
C SER A 418 6.71 -5.08 5.26
N ALA A 419 6.36 -6.36 5.04
CA ALA A 419 7.02 -7.23 4.06
C ALA A 419 6.73 -6.83 2.59
N LEU A 420 5.80 -5.90 2.38
CA LEU A 420 5.31 -5.48 1.07
C LEU A 420 6.42 -4.80 0.25
N ILE A 421 6.58 -5.28 -0.98
CA ILE A 421 7.34 -4.67 -2.06
C ILE A 421 6.34 -4.14 -3.09
N ILE A 422 6.27 -2.82 -3.25
CA ILE A 422 5.31 -2.19 -4.16
C ILE A 422 5.78 -2.26 -5.62
N THR A 423 7.09 -2.13 -5.85
CA THR A 423 7.65 -1.88 -7.18
C THR A 423 8.69 -2.93 -7.57
N GLY A 424 8.55 -3.50 -8.76
CA GLY A 424 9.55 -4.36 -9.38
C GLY A 424 10.81 -3.59 -9.75
N GLY A 425 11.94 -4.30 -9.76
CA GLY A 425 13.27 -3.70 -9.75
C GLY A 425 13.67 -3.20 -8.36
N SER A 426 13.01 -3.66 -7.29
CA SER A 426 13.39 -3.30 -5.92
C SER A 426 14.50 -4.20 -5.38
N VAL A 427 15.48 -3.57 -4.74
CA VAL A 427 16.58 -4.17 -3.99
C VAL A 427 16.39 -3.88 -2.51
N LEU A 428 16.10 -4.90 -1.71
CA LEU A 428 16.08 -4.81 -0.25
C LEU A 428 17.45 -5.22 0.28
N THR A 429 18.12 -4.35 1.03
CA THR A 429 19.38 -4.67 1.72
C THR A 429 19.13 -5.00 3.19
N ILE A 430 19.74 -6.06 3.70
CA ILE A 430 19.58 -6.52 5.10
C ILE A 430 20.98 -6.60 5.76
N PRO A 431 21.18 -5.94 6.92
CA PRO A 431 20.17 -5.22 7.72
C PRO A 431 19.77 -3.87 7.13
N ASN A 432 20.75 -3.13 6.59
CA ASN A 432 20.59 -1.87 5.87
C ASN A 432 21.88 -1.62 5.07
N GLN A 433 22.01 -0.48 4.40
CA GLN A 433 23.19 -0.20 3.56
C GLN A 433 24.50 0.00 4.32
N GLU A 434 24.42 0.43 5.58
CA GLU A 434 25.58 0.87 6.38
C GLU A 434 26.00 -0.14 7.45
N SER A 435 25.19 -1.18 7.67
CA SER A 435 25.36 -2.17 8.74
C SER A 435 25.56 -3.57 8.20
N VAL A 436 26.22 -4.42 8.97
CA VAL A 436 26.54 -5.80 8.59
C VAL A 436 25.99 -6.80 9.61
N LEU A 437 25.63 -7.98 9.12
CA LEU A 437 25.45 -9.18 9.95
C LEU A 437 26.81 -9.83 10.22
N LYS A 438 26.86 -10.72 11.22
CA LYS A 438 28.08 -11.41 11.63
C LYS A 438 27.82 -12.89 11.88
N LEU A 439 28.65 -13.74 11.29
CA LEU A 439 28.66 -15.17 11.62
C LEU A 439 29.21 -15.35 13.03
N SER A 440 28.37 -15.88 13.92
CA SER A 440 28.65 -15.87 15.36
C SER A 440 28.98 -17.24 15.94
N ARG A 441 28.71 -18.32 15.21
CA ARG A 441 28.81 -19.69 15.73
C ARG A 441 29.28 -20.68 14.65
N PRO A 442 30.06 -21.71 15.02
CA PRO A 442 30.51 -22.72 14.09
C PRO A 442 29.37 -23.71 13.78
N GLY A 443 29.42 -24.32 12.60
CA GLY A 443 28.46 -25.30 12.13
C GLY A 443 27.70 -24.83 10.89
N MET A 444 26.58 -25.51 10.60
CA MET A 444 25.74 -25.19 9.44
C MET A 444 24.71 -24.13 9.84
N GLU A 445 24.56 -23.08 9.04
CA GLU A 445 23.48 -22.10 9.14
C GLU A 445 22.64 -22.17 7.85
N HIS A 446 21.33 -22.02 7.97
CA HIS A 446 20.44 -21.96 6.81
C HIS A 446 19.74 -20.61 6.76
N LEU A 447 19.78 -19.97 5.60
CA LEU A 447 19.00 -18.79 5.26
C LEU A 447 17.85 -19.22 4.37
N VAL A 448 16.63 -18.80 4.74
CA VAL A 448 15.41 -19.07 3.99
C VAL A 448 14.81 -17.74 3.57
N VAL A 449 14.54 -17.61 2.28
CA VAL A 449 13.89 -16.44 1.70
C VAL A 449 12.60 -16.89 1.03
N LEU A 450 11.49 -16.23 1.37
CA LEU A 450 10.20 -16.47 0.76
C LEU A 450 9.81 -15.26 -0.06
N PHE A 451 9.66 -15.46 -1.37
CA PHE A 451 9.03 -14.49 -2.27
C PHE A 451 7.57 -14.89 -2.45
N SER A 452 6.64 -13.96 -2.22
CA SER A 452 5.22 -14.28 -2.23
C SER A 452 4.37 -13.24 -2.93
N THR A 453 3.40 -13.65 -3.74
CA THR A 453 2.36 -12.72 -4.24
C THR A 453 1.27 -12.46 -3.21
N LYS A 454 1.30 -13.12 -2.05
CA LYS A 454 0.33 -12.95 -0.97
C LYS A 454 1.00 -12.68 0.37
N LYS A 455 0.37 -11.83 1.17
CA LYS A 455 0.80 -11.60 2.55
C LYS A 455 0.72 -12.92 3.33
N ILE A 456 1.79 -13.23 4.02
CA ILE A 456 1.90 -14.33 4.97
C ILE A 456 1.79 -13.73 6.38
N LYS A 457 0.86 -14.24 7.20
CA LYS A 457 0.67 -13.74 8.57
C LYS A 457 1.94 -13.95 9.41
N ALA A 458 2.23 -13.01 10.31
CA ALA A 458 3.44 -13.06 11.15
C ALA A 458 3.54 -14.35 11.99
N ASP A 459 2.42 -14.81 12.56
CA ASP A 459 2.36 -16.05 13.33
C ASP A 459 2.81 -17.26 12.50
N TYR A 460 2.45 -17.30 11.22
CA TYR A 460 2.88 -18.37 10.33
C TYR A 460 4.38 -18.34 10.10
N ILE A 461 4.97 -17.17 9.85
CA ILE A 461 6.42 -17.03 9.67
C ILE A 461 7.17 -17.47 10.93
N LYS A 462 6.67 -17.12 12.12
CA LYS A 462 7.23 -17.57 13.40
C LYS A 462 7.18 -19.09 13.55
N ILE A 463 6.02 -19.68 13.29
CA ILE A 463 5.82 -21.14 13.39
C ILE A 463 6.67 -21.88 12.37
N LEU A 464 6.73 -21.41 11.13
CA LEU A 464 7.60 -21.95 10.10
C LEU A 464 9.06 -21.97 10.57
N GLY A 465 9.56 -20.86 11.12
CA GLY A 465 10.92 -20.80 11.66
C GLY A 465 11.17 -21.84 12.75
N VAL A 466 10.25 -22.00 13.70
CA VAL A 466 10.36 -22.98 14.78
C VAL A 466 10.36 -24.42 14.25
N GLU A 467 9.49 -24.76 13.31
CA GLU A 467 9.41 -26.11 12.74
C GLU A 467 10.64 -26.44 11.88
N LEU A 468 11.10 -25.51 11.04
CA LEU A 468 12.32 -25.70 10.26
C LEU A 468 13.54 -25.90 11.17
N ALA A 469 13.58 -25.22 12.32
CA ALA A 469 14.66 -25.39 13.28
C ALA A 469 14.69 -26.79 13.92
N LYS A 470 13.52 -27.40 14.18
CA LYS A 470 13.42 -28.79 14.66
C LYS A 470 13.91 -29.80 13.62
N HIS A 471 13.63 -29.54 12.35
CA HIS A 471 13.92 -30.43 11.22
C HIS A 471 15.11 -29.99 10.37
N LYS A 472 16.08 -29.29 10.97
CA LYS A 472 17.22 -28.70 10.27
C LYS A 472 17.97 -29.65 9.32
N ASP A 473 18.16 -30.90 9.70
CA ASP A 473 18.89 -31.88 8.89
C ASP A 473 18.10 -32.33 7.63
N ASN A 474 16.81 -32.01 7.55
CA ASN A 474 15.92 -32.22 6.40
C ASN A 474 15.13 -30.94 6.06
N LEU A 475 15.73 -29.77 6.28
CA LEU A 475 15.05 -28.47 6.29
C LEU A 475 14.21 -28.23 5.04
N ILE A 476 14.76 -28.51 3.85
CA ILE A 476 14.08 -28.25 2.57
C ILE A 476 12.86 -29.14 2.39
N ARG A 477 12.98 -30.43 2.71
CA ARG A 477 11.85 -31.35 2.62
C ARG A 477 10.72 -30.89 3.52
N HIS A 478 11.06 -30.49 4.75
CA HIS A 478 10.08 -30.00 5.71
C HIS A 478 9.49 -28.64 5.29
N LEU A 479 10.29 -27.74 4.72
CA LEU A 479 9.83 -26.49 4.13
C LEU A 479 8.81 -26.73 3.02
N HIS A 480 9.11 -27.62 2.07
CA HIS A 480 8.18 -27.96 0.99
C HIS A 480 6.89 -28.60 1.53
N THR A 481 6.97 -29.47 2.54
CA THR A 481 5.78 -30.07 3.18
C THR A 481 4.95 -29.04 3.94
N MET A 482 5.58 -28.07 4.59
CA MET A 482 4.87 -26.98 5.25
C MET A 482 4.21 -26.07 4.21
N LEU A 483 4.94 -25.62 3.18
CA LEU A 483 4.36 -24.72 2.20
C LEU A 483 3.28 -25.41 1.34
N ASP A 484 3.44 -26.69 1.02
CA ASP A 484 2.48 -27.54 0.31
C ASP A 484 1.76 -26.81 -0.85
N ARG A 485 0.42 -26.71 -0.83
CA ARG A 485 -0.38 -26.02 -1.85
C ARG A 485 -0.11 -24.52 -1.99
N PHE A 486 0.52 -23.88 -1.00
CA PHE A 486 0.90 -22.47 -1.06
C PHE A 486 2.21 -22.25 -1.81
N MET A 487 3.02 -23.30 -1.98
CA MET A 487 4.23 -23.23 -2.80
C MET A 487 3.88 -23.30 -4.28
N VAL A 488 4.58 -22.52 -5.10
CA VAL A 488 4.57 -22.75 -6.55
C VAL A 488 5.14 -24.15 -6.81
N PRO A 489 4.50 -24.99 -7.65
CA PRO A 489 5.02 -26.31 -7.99
C PRO A 489 6.46 -26.22 -8.50
N LEU A 490 7.34 -27.10 -8.03
CA LEU A 490 8.75 -27.11 -8.43
C LEU A 490 8.94 -27.26 -9.96
N SER A 491 7.98 -27.88 -10.65
CA SER A 491 7.97 -27.97 -12.12
C SER A 491 7.84 -26.62 -12.83
N ASP A 492 7.31 -25.62 -12.15
CA ASP A 492 7.01 -24.30 -12.70
C ASP A 492 8.06 -23.26 -12.29
N ILE A 493 9.05 -23.66 -11.48
CA ILE A 493 10.14 -22.81 -10.99
C ILE A 493 11.44 -23.20 -11.70
N THR A 494 12.07 -22.23 -12.34
CA THR A 494 13.44 -22.37 -12.86
C THR A 494 14.41 -21.68 -11.93
N TYR A 495 15.16 -22.47 -11.15
CA TYR A 495 16.26 -21.95 -10.32
C TYR A 495 17.53 -21.77 -11.16
N GLN A 496 18.22 -20.65 -10.93
CA GLN A 496 19.46 -20.32 -11.62
C GLN A 496 20.65 -21.08 -11.02
N LYS A 497 21.65 -21.45 -11.83
CA LYS A 497 22.77 -22.29 -11.37
C LYS A 497 23.92 -21.50 -10.76
N ASP A 498 24.20 -20.32 -11.30
CA ASP A 498 25.39 -19.51 -10.98
C ASP A 498 25.10 -18.41 -9.94
N GLN A 499 23.84 -18.20 -9.59
CA GLN A 499 23.40 -17.25 -8.57
C GLN A 499 22.08 -17.72 -7.95
N MET A 500 21.78 -17.25 -6.73
CA MET A 500 20.54 -17.59 -6.03
C MET A 500 19.36 -16.83 -6.65
N GLY A 501 18.84 -17.32 -7.77
CA GLY A 501 17.75 -16.68 -8.51
C GLY A 501 16.69 -17.67 -8.94
N PHE A 502 15.51 -17.15 -9.25
CA PHE A 502 14.42 -17.94 -9.80
C PHE A 502 13.61 -17.16 -10.83
N GLU A 503 12.99 -17.91 -11.74
CA GLU A 503 11.94 -17.44 -12.63
C GLU A 503 10.75 -18.40 -12.56
N VAL A 504 9.55 -17.85 -12.49
CA VAL A 504 8.28 -18.58 -12.46
C VAL A 504 7.40 -18.19 -13.64
N SER A 505 6.75 -19.20 -14.20
CA SER A 505 5.55 -19.05 -15.03
C SER A 505 4.57 -20.15 -14.64
N THR A 506 3.53 -19.80 -13.86
CA THR A 506 2.61 -20.78 -13.28
C THR A 506 1.15 -20.36 -13.45
N ARG A 507 0.26 -21.35 -13.57
CA ARG A 507 -1.20 -21.17 -13.41
C ARG A 507 -1.73 -21.87 -12.15
N SER A 508 -0.83 -22.37 -11.31
CA SER A 508 -1.15 -23.05 -10.07
C SER A 508 -1.72 -22.08 -9.03
N GLU A 509 -2.24 -22.65 -7.95
CA GLU A 509 -2.64 -21.88 -6.76
C GLU A 509 -1.47 -21.38 -5.94
N GLY A 510 -0.25 -21.91 -6.16
CA GLY A 510 0.94 -21.56 -5.41
C GLY A 510 1.26 -20.08 -5.50
N LYS A 511 1.60 -19.48 -4.36
CA LYS A 511 1.90 -18.05 -4.22
C LYS A 511 3.31 -17.78 -3.71
N ILE A 512 3.99 -18.80 -3.19
CA ILE A 512 5.28 -18.70 -2.51
C ILE A 512 6.37 -19.42 -3.31
N VAL A 513 7.50 -18.75 -3.51
CA VAL A 513 8.74 -19.32 -4.03
C VAL A 513 9.81 -19.24 -2.95
N PRO A 514 10.27 -20.38 -2.40
CA PRO A 514 11.37 -20.40 -1.46
C PRO A 514 12.74 -20.41 -2.17
N ILE A 515 13.71 -19.72 -1.58
CA ILE A 515 15.15 -19.93 -1.80
C ILE A 515 15.77 -20.33 -0.46
N VAL A 516 16.58 -21.39 -0.48
CA VAL A 516 17.33 -21.85 0.71
C VAL A 516 18.83 -21.78 0.41
N LEU A 517 19.56 -21.07 1.26
CA LEU A 517 21.03 -21.02 1.25
C LEU A 517 21.58 -21.69 2.50
N THR A 518 22.49 -22.62 2.31
CA THR A 518 23.24 -23.28 3.37
C THR A 518 24.66 -22.69 3.48
N VAL A 519 25.03 -22.26 4.68
CA VAL A 519 26.32 -21.64 5.00
C VAL A 519 27.07 -22.53 6.00
N LYS A 520 28.27 -22.99 5.64
CA LYS A 520 29.14 -23.74 6.55
C LYS A 520 30.13 -22.79 7.22
N VAL A 521 30.07 -22.71 8.55
CA VAL A 521 30.93 -21.83 9.36
C VAL A 521 31.97 -22.66 10.10
N SER A 522 33.24 -22.40 9.80
CA SER A 522 34.42 -22.92 10.48
C SER A 522 34.64 -22.20 11.83
N GLY A 523 35.16 -22.95 12.81
CA GLY A 523 35.44 -22.45 14.17
C GLY A 523 36.66 -21.56 14.29
#